data_AF-A0A1G2QH94-F1
#
_entry.id   AF-A0A1G2QH94-F1
#
_cell.length_a   1.000
_cell.length_b   1.000
_cell.length_c   1.000
_cell.angle_alpha   90.00
_cell.angle_beta   90.00
_cell.angle_gamma   90.00
#
_symmetry.space_group_name_H-M   'P 1'
#
loop_
_entity.id
_entity.type
_entity.pdbx_description
1 polymer ?
#
loop_
_entity_poly.entity_id
_entity_poly.type
_entity_poly.pdbx_seq_one_letter_code
_entity_poly.pdbx_strand_id
1 'polypeptide(L)'
;MDVTTLLAQIWGPVILAIGLGVLVSRSYYLKIYRDLEKETLAMLIFAMVAIAVGIIHIRIHNVWGNLSEILISFLGWALLAKGLMFAIAPKFVNRAGDWAVKAKAVPVAGIVMLIIGAYLSWVGYLG
;
A
#
# COMPACT_ATOMS: atom_id res chain seq x y z
N MET A 1 -3.49 -21.73 -11.13
CA MET A 1 -3.03 -20.67 -10.21
C MET A 1 -4.24 -20.23 -9.41
N ASP A 2 -4.15 -20.25 -8.09
CA ASP A 2 -5.21 -19.69 -7.25
C ASP A 2 -5.10 -18.16 -7.22
N VAL A 3 -6.16 -17.51 -6.75
CA VAL A 3 -6.27 -16.05 -6.74
C VAL A 3 -5.20 -15.41 -5.83
N THR A 4 -4.79 -16.10 -4.75
CA THR A 4 -3.74 -15.62 -3.85
C THR A 4 -2.41 -15.48 -4.58
N THR A 5 -1.99 -16.52 -5.32
CA THR A 5 -0.74 -16.50 -6.10
C THR A 5 -0.79 -15.43 -7.18
N LEU A 6 -1.91 -15.28 -7.89
CA LEU A 6 -2.09 -14.23 -8.90
C LEU A 6 -1.91 -12.83 -8.30
N LEU A 7 -2.55 -12.56 -7.15
CA LEU A 7 -2.43 -11.27 -6.47
C LEU A 7 -1.03 -11.06 -5.88
N ALA A 8 -0.35 -12.12 -5.43
CA ALA A 8 1.03 -12.05 -4.96
C ALA A 8 2.02 -11.70 -6.07
N GLN A 9 1.82 -12.21 -7.30
CA GLN A 9 2.62 -11.83 -8.48
C GLN A 9 2.47 -10.35 -8.85
N ILE A 10 1.32 -9.73 -8.55
CA ILE A 10 1.08 -8.31 -8.81
C ILE A 10 1.63 -7.47 -7.65
N TRP A 11 1.18 -7.73 -6.43
CA TRP A 11 1.48 -6.89 -5.27
C TRP A 11 2.91 -7.06 -4.77
N GLY A 12 3.47 -8.27 -4.83
CA GLY A 12 4.82 -8.55 -4.35
C GLY A 12 5.87 -7.64 -4.99
N PRO A 13 6.05 -7.69 -6.32
CA PRO A 13 7.04 -6.85 -7.01
C PRO A 13 6.77 -5.36 -6.87
N VAL A 14 5.49 -4.93 -6.88
CA VAL A 14 5.12 -3.53 -6.70
C VAL A 14 5.54 -3.02 -5.31
N ILE A 15 5.17 -3.74 -4.25
CA ILE A 15 5.52 -3.37 -2.87
C ILE A 15 7.04 -3.40 -2.68
N LEU A 16 7.72 -4.39 -3.25
CA LEU A 16 9.17 -4.53 -3.17
C LEU A 16 9.88 -3.33 -3.84
N ALA A 17 9.46 -2.95 -5.05
CA ALA A 17 10.02 -1.81 -5.77
C ALA A 17 9.79 -0.49 -5.04
N ILE A 18 8.59 -0.27 -4.48
CA ILE A 18 8.28 0.93 -3.68
C ILE A 18 9.09 0.95 -2.39
N GLY A 19 9.21 -0.17 -1.69
CA GLY A 19 10.04 -0.29 -0.49
C GLY A 19 11.50 0.06 -0.75
N LEU A 20 12.07 -0.45 -1.86
CA LEU A 20 13.43 -0.12 -2.30
C LEU A 20 13.54 1.38 -2.59
N GLY A 21 12.59 1.94 -3.33
CA GLY A 21 12.58 3.36 -3.66
C GLY A 21 12.51 4.27 -2.43
N VAL A 22 11.68 3.93 -1.44
CA VAL A 22 11.56 4.68 -0.18
C VAL A 22 12.87 4.67 0.61
N LEU A 23 13.64 3.58 0.57
CA LEU A 23 14.91 3.47 1.29
C LEU A 23 16.07 4.13 0.55
N VAL A 24 16.17 3.95 -0.77
CA VAL A 24 17.24 4.51 -1.60
C VAL A 24 17.05 6.01 -1.78
N SER A 25 15.81 6.45 -2.04
CA SER A 25 15.48 7.81 -2.48
C SER A 25 14.43 8.45 -1.56
N ARG A 26 14.65 8.39 -0.24
CA ARG A 26 13.68 8.83 0.77
C ARG A 26 13.15 10.25 0.55
N SER A 27 14.03 11.21 0.28
CA SER A 27 13.64 12.63 0.07
C SER A 27 12.73 12.79 -1.14
N TYR A 28 12.95 12.01 -2.20
CA TYR A 28 12.12 11.99 -3.39
C TYR A 28 10.71 11.46 -3.11
N TYR A 29 10.58 10.33 -2.41
CA TYR A 29 9.28 9.76 -2.05
C TYR A 29 8.49 10.64 -1.07
N LEU A 30 9.19 11.26 -0.12
CA LEU A 30 8.57 12.26 0.75
C LEU A 30 8.04 13.46 -0.04
N LYS A 31 8.81 13.93 -1.04
CA LYS A 31 8.38 15.03 -1.91
C LYS A 31 7.15 14.65 -2.74
N ILE A 32 7.15 13.47 -3.39
CA ILE A 32 5.97 12.98 -4.13
C ILE A 32 4.72 13.01 -3.25
N TYR A 33 4.83 12.47 -2.04
CA TYR A 33 3.72 12.41 -1.11
C TYR A 33 3.21 13.82 -0.73
N ARG A 34 4.12 14.77 -0.46
CA ARG A 34 3.76 16.16 -0.15
C ARG A 34 3.16 16.93 -1.33
N ASP A 35 3.63 16.63 -2.54
CA ASP A 35 3.10 17.25 -3.74
C ASP A 35 1.68 16.72 -4.04
N LEU A 36 1.45 15.41 -3.81
CA LEU A 36 0.11 14.80 -3.88
C LEU A 36 -0.85 15.41 -2.85
N GLU A 37 -0.42 15.60 -1.59
CA GLU A 37 -1.25 16.21 -0.53
C GLU A 37 -1.72 17.64 -0.85
N LYS A 38 -1.02 18.36 -1.73
CA LYS A 38 -1.35 19.74 -2.12
C LYS A 38 -2.31 19.80 -3.31
N GLU A 39 -2.42 18.72 -4.07
CA GLU A 39 -3.23 18.67 -5.28
C GLU A 39 -4.58 17.98 -4.97
N THR A 40 -5.62 18.80 -4.84
CA THR A 40 -6.96 18.36 -4.41
C THR A 40 -7.60 17.35 -5.36
N LEU A 41 -7.44 17.52 -6.67
CA LEU A 41 -8.04 16.65 -7.68
C LEU A 41 -7.33 15.29 -7.73
N ALA A 42 -6.01 15.28 -7.59
CA ALA A 42 -5.19 14.08 -7.49
C ALA A 42 -5.51 13.30 -6.22
N MET A 43 -5.71 13.98 -5.08
CA MET A 43 -6.20 13.33 -3.86
C MET A 43 -7.59 12.71 -4.05
N LEU A 44 -8.52 13.42 -4.71
CA LEU A 44 -9.86 12.89 -4.98
C LEU A 44 -9.81 11.66 -5.89
N ILE A 45 -9.04 11.73 -6.99
CA ILE A 45 -8.84 10.59 -7.91
C ILE A 45 -8.19 9.43 -7.18
N PHE A 46 -7.14 9.68 -6.40
CA PHE A 46 -6.49 8.64 -5.60
C PHE A 46 -7.48 7.97 -4.66
N ALA A 47 -8.31 8.73 -3.96
CA ALA A 47 -9.34 8.20 -3.06
C ALA A 47 -10.35 7.33 -3.81
N MET A 48 -10.89 7.82 -4.93
CA MET A 48 -11.84 7.09 -5.76
C MET A 48 -11.27 5.76 -6.27
N VAL A 49 -10.05 5.79 -6.81
CA VAL A 49 -9.36 4.59 -7.32
C VAL A 49 -9.05 3.62 -6.17
N ALA A 50 -8.52 4.11 -5.06
CA ALA A 50 -8.20 3.26 -3.91
C ALA A 50 -9.44 2.57 -3.31
N ILE A 51 -10.57 3.28 -3.22
CA ILE A 51 -11.85 2.69 -2.78
C ILE A 51 -12.31 1.63 -3.78
N ALA A 52 -12.36 1.95 -5.07
CA ALA A 52 -12.84 1.02 -6.09
C ALA A 52 -11.96 -0.24 -6.16
N VAL A 53 -10.64 -0.08 -6.24
CA VAL A 53 -9.68 -1.19 -6.25
C VAL A 53 -9.75 -1.98 -4.95
N GLY A 54 -9.87 -1.34 -3.79
CA GLY A 54 -10.01 -2.01 -2.50
C GLY A 54 -11.27 -2.89 -2.43
N ILE A 55 -12.42 -2.37 -2.86
CA ILE A 55 -13.67 -3.14 -2.94
C ILE A 55 -13.52 -4.33 -3.88
N ILE A 56 -13.00 -4.10 -5.10
CA ILE A 56 -12.78 -5.16 -6.09
C ILE A 56 -11.85 -6.24 -5.52
N HIS A 57 -10.76 -5.83 -4.86
CA HIS A 57 -9.80 -6.74 -4.25
C HIS A 57 -10.48 -7.60 -3.19
N ILE A 58 -11.20 -7.01 -2.22
CA ILE A 58 -11.91 -7.76 -1.17
C ILE A 58 -12.94 -8.73 -1.78
N ARG A 59 -13.61 -8.34 -2.86
CA ARG A 59 -14.58 -9.20 -3.54
C ARG A 59 -13.95 -10.39 -4.26
N ILE A 60 -12.74 -10.22 -4.78
CA ILE A 60 -11.98 -11.26 -5.48
C ILE A 60 -11.20 -12.14 -4.48
N HIS A 61 -10.73 -11.57 -3.37
CA HIS A 61 -9.92 -12.24 -2.36
C HIS A 61 -10.22 -11.68 -0.96
N ASN A 62 -10.84 -12.51 -0.11
CA ASN A 62 -11.07 -12.24 1.31
C ASN A 62 -10.98 -13.56 2.09
N VAL A 63 -9.79 -14.15 2.09
CA VAL A 63 -9.47 -15.44 2.69
C VAL A 63 -8.38 -15.23 3.74
N TRP A 64 -8.53 -15.85 4.90
CA TRP A 64 -7.69 -15.60 6.08
C TRP A 64 -7.06 -16.89 6.64
N GLY A 65 -6.78 -17.88 5.78
CA GLY A 65 -6.31 -19.20 6.20
C GLY A 65 -4.81 -19.23 6.53
N ASN A 66 -3.97 -18.95 5.54
CA ASN A 66 -2.50 -18.94 5.70
C ASN A 66 -1.90 -17.54 5.59
N LEU A 67 -0.58 -17.42 5.82
CA LEU A 67 0.10 -16.11 5.86
C LEU A 67 -0.02 -15.32 4.54
N SER A 68 0.10 -15.97 3.38
CA SER A 68 -0.01 -15.26 2.10
C SER A 68 -1.44 -14.78 1.84
N GLU A 69 -2.43 -15.62 2.13
CA GLU A 69 -3.85 -15.25 2.06
C GLU A 69 -4.16 -14.05 2.96
N ILE A 70 -3.70 -14.08 4.21
CA ILE A 70 -3.87 -12.99 5.19
C ILE A 70 -3.24 -11.70 4.67
N LEU A 71 -2.00 -11.74 4.18
CA LEU A 71 -1.32 -10.55 3.67
C LEU A 71 -2.05 -9.96 2.46
N ILE A 72 -2.49 -10.80 1.51
CA ILE A 72 -3.23 -10.35 0.33
C ILE A 72 -4.59 -9.76 0.71
N SER A 73 -5.37 -10.45 1.55
CA SER A 73 -6.67 -9.93 2.03
C SER A 73 -6.49 -8.61 2.78
N PHE A 74 -5.44 -8.49 3.60
CA PHE A 74 -5.12 -7.27 4.30
C PHE A 74 -4.83 -6.10 3.34
N LEU A 75 -4.18 -6.33 2.19
CA LEU A 75 -3.96 -5.27 1.19
C LEU A 75 -5.27 -4.71 0.65
N GLY A 76 -6.27 -5.55 0.37
CA GLY A 76 -7.60 -5.11 -0.06
C GLY A 76 -8.27 -4.20 0.97
N TRP A 77 -8.30 -4.62 2.23
CA TRP A 77 -8.85 -3.82 3.34
C TRP A 77 -8.06 -2.54 3.61
N ALA A 78 -6.73 -2.59 3.55
CA ALA A 78 -5.86 -1.44 3.73
C ALA A 78 -6.07 -0.40 2.62
N LEU A 79 -6.25 -0.82 1.36
CA LEU A 79 -6.56 0.07 0.24
C LEU A 79 -7.92 0.75 0.43
N LEU A 80 -8.95 -0.02 0.80
CA LEU A 80 -10.28 0.54 1.07
C LEU A 80 -10.24 1.55 2.22
N ALA A 81 -9.63 1.19 3.35
CA ALA A 81 -9.49 2.08 4.49
C ALA A 81 -8.72 3.35 4.13
N LYS A 82 -7.60 3.22 3.40
CA LYS A 82 -6.82 4.36 2.93
C LYS A 82 -7.63 5.26 2.02
N GLY A 83 -8.31 4.71 1.01
CA GLY A 83 -9.16 5.48 0.10
C GLY A 83 -10.26 6.24 0.83
N LEU A 84 -10.95 5.59 1.77
CA LEU A 84 -11.98 6.22 2.60
C LEU A 84 -11.42 7.36 3.48
N MET A 85 -10.24 7.19 4.08
CA MET A 85 -9.59 8.25 4.86
C MET A 85 -9.27 9.47 4.00
N PHE A 86 -8.77 9.28 2.77
CA PHE A 86 -8.50 10.39 1.85
C PHE A 86 -9.79 11.09 1.39
N ALA A 87 -10.87 10.34 1.15
CA ALA A 87 -12.16 10.92 0.72
C ALA A 87 -12.89 11.68 1.84
N ILE A 88 -12.92 11.12 3.06
CA ILE A 88 -13.80 11.59 4.14
C ILE A 88 -13.03 12.47 5.14
N ALA A 89 -11.75 12.18 5.37
CA ALA A 89 -10.95 12.80 6.42
C ALA A 89 -9.54 13.21 5.95
N PRO A 90 -9.39 14.03 4.88
CA PRO A 90 -8.08 14.40 4.33
C PRO A 90 -7.17 15.10 5.35
N LYS A 91 -7.74 15.88 6.28
CA LYS A 91 -6.97 16.50 7.38
C LYS A 91 -6.31 15.48 8.32
N PHE A 92 -6.97 14.34 8.54
CA PHE A 92 -6.42 13.25 9.36
C PHE A 92 -5.24 12.59 8.66
N VAL A 93 -5.36 12.36 7.35
CA VAL A 93 -4.28 11.82 6.51
C VAL A 93 -3.04 12.71 6.56
N ASN A 94 -3.20 14.02 6.37
CA ASN A 94 -2.07 14.95 6.42
C ASN A 94 -1.35 14.92 7.78
N ARG A 95 -2.12 14.88 8.88
CA ARG A 95 -1.58 14.80 10.23
C ARG A 95 -0.87 13.47 10.50
N ALA A 96 -1.39 12.36 9.98
CA ALA A 96 -0.74 11.06 10.07
C ALA A 96 0.59 11.04 9.29
N GLY A 97 0.63 11.65 8.10
CA GLY A 97 1.85 11.83 7.31
C GLY A 97 2.90 12.65 8.06
N ASP A 98 2.52 13.80 8.62
CA ASP A 98 3.40 14.64 9.45
C ASP A 98 3.99 13.87 10.63
N TRP A 99 3.15 13.10 11.33
CA TRP A 99 3.57 12.28 12.45
C TRP A 99 4.55 11.20 12.00
N ALA A 100 4.28 10.49 10.90
CA ALA A 100 5.15 9.42 10.39
C ALA A 100 6.55 9.94 10.04
N VAL A 101 6.64 11.16 9.49
CA VAL A 101 7.92 11.83 9.24
C VAL A 101 8.64 12.14 10.55
N LYS A 102 7.95 12.78 11.51
CA LYS A 102 8.51 13.17 12.81
C LYS A 102 8.98 11.96 13.64
N ALA A 103 8.20 10.89 13.64
CA ALA A 103 8.51 9.65 14.35
C ALA A 103 9.59 8.79 13.67
N LYS A 104 10.16 9.24 12.54
CA LYS A 104 11.09 8.45 11.71
C LYS A 104 10.51 7.07 11.32
N ALA A 105 9.19 6.99 11.12
CA ALA A 105 8.52 5.74 10.74
C ALA A 105 8.74 5.39 9.25
N VAL A 106 9.12 6.36 8.42
CA VAL A 106 9.25 6.18 6.96
C VAL A 106 10.30 5.11 6.57
N PRO A 107 11.52 5.09 7.12
CA PRO A 107 12.47 3.99 6.87
C PRO A 107 11.97 2.65 7.38
N VAL A 108 11.30 2.61 8.54
CA VAL A 108 10.72 1.39 9.10
C VAL A 108 9.67 0.82 8.15
N ALA A 109 8.78 1.68 7.63
CA ALA A 109 7.80 1.30 6.62
C ALA A 109 8.47 0.77 5.34
N GLY A 110 9.57 1.39 4.89
CA GLY A 110 10.36 0.90 3.75
C GLY A 110 10.91 -0.50 3.98
N ILE A 111 11.48 -0.79 5.16
CA ILE A 111 11.99 -2.13 5.52
C ILE A 111 10.84 -3.16 5.57
N VAL A 112 9.71 -2.80 6.18
CA VAL A 112 8.53 -3.67 6.23
C VAL A 112 8.03 -3.97 4.82
N MET A 113 7.97 -2.96 3.95
CA MET A 113 7.62 -3.14 2.53
C MET A 113 8.61 -4.07 1.81
N LEU A 114 9.91 -3.97 2.06
CA LEU A 114 10.88 -4.91 1.47
C LEU A 114 10.61 -6.34 1.89
N ILE A 115 10.38 -6.59 3.18
CA ILE A 115 10.15 -7.94 3.71
C ILE A 115 8.86 -8.52 3.12
N ILE A 116 7.76 -7.78 3.18
CA ILE A 116 6.46 -8.22 2.66
C ILE A 116 6.53 -8.41 1.14
N GLY A 117 7.12 -7.45 0.42
CA GLY A 117 7.23 -7.49 -1.03
C GLY A 117 8.11 -8.65 -1.50
N ALA A 118 9.23 -8.93 -0.83
CA ALA A 118 10.09 -10.06 -1.15
C ALA A 118 9.38 -11.39 -0.88
N TYR A 119 8.72 -11.53 0.27
CA TYR A 119 7.94 -12.73 0.60
C TYR A 119 6.83 -12.98 -0.42
N LEU A 120 6.00 -11.97 -0.72
CA LEU A 120 4.91 -12.12 -1.70
C LEU A 120 5.43 -12.35 -3.12
N SER A 121 6.57 -11.76 -3.51
CA SER A 121 7.19 -12.07 -4.80
C SER A 121 7.65 -13.52 -4.86
N TRP A 122 8.26 -14.04 -3.79
CA TRP A 122 8.64 -15.43 -3.72
C TRP A 122 7.42 -16.36 -3.82
N VAL A 123 6.36 -16.09 -3.05
CA VAL A 123 5.07 -16.83 -3.15
C VAL A 123 4.48 -16.74 -4.56
N GLY A 124 4.56 -15.58 -5.22
CA GLY A 124 3.98 -15.40 -6.54
C GLY A 124 4.69 -16.17 -7.65
N TYR A 125 6.02 -16.28 -7.60
CA TYR A 125 6.81 -16.79 -8.73
C TYR A 125 7.53 -18.12 -8.48
N LEU A 126 7.76 -18.48 -7.22
CA LEU A 126 8.67 -19.57 -6.84
C LEU A 126 8.12 -20.53 -5.78
N GLY A 127 7.02 -20.19 -5.12
CA GLY A 127 6.33 -21.02 -4.11
C GLY A 127 5.17 -21.80 -4.71
#